data_AF-A0A7C7SYG1-F1
#
_entry.id   AF-A0A7C7SYG1-F1
#
_cell.length_a   1.000
_cell.length_b   1.000
_cell.length_c   1.000
_cell.angle_alpha   90.00
_cell.angle_beta   90.00
_cell.angle_gamma   90.00
#
_symmetry.space_group_name_H-M   'P 1'
#
loop_
_entity.id
_entity.type
_entity.pdbx_description
1 polymer ?
#
loop_
_entity_poly.entity_id
_entity_poly.type
_entity_poly.pdbx_seq_one_letter_code
_entity_poly.pdbx_strand_id
1 'polypeptide(L)'
;MKCDCKSVFNRLSRYGRYALKGAATAEAITDFIEKDTKEHPWRFPFYAAYLVVLTTPLPFLGAATILAAATVAWAKFEVGPLAKRLNTHIKESFNEAALGCRYKDHIIEDPNNKERLVVKPLSLAWHTTKQGAKSSYTASKHAFSALKNLILK
;
A
#
# COMPACT_ATOMS: atom_id res chain seq x y z
N MET A 1 21.73 -3.25 -15.44
CA MET A 1 22.10 -2.23 -14.44
C MET A 1 21.92 -2.80 -13.05
N LYS A 2 22.99 -2.97 -12.27
CA LYS A 2 22.89 -3.13 -10.82
C LYS A 2 22.33 -1.81 -10.29
N CYS A 3 21.03 -1.76 -10.03
CA CYS A 3 20.40 -0.58 -9.49
C CYS A 3 20.91 -0.42 -8.06
N ASP A 4 21.76 0.57 -7.82
CA ASP A 4 21.99 1.07 -6.48
C ASP A 4 20.69 1.76 -6.04
N CYS A 5 19.76 0.98 -5.50
CA CYS A 5 18.39 1.39 -5.21
C CYS A 5 18.35 2.59 -4.25
N LYS A 6 19.37 2.72 -3.40
CA LYS A 6 19.57 3.86 -2.49
C LYS A 6 19.93 5.14 -3.26
N SER A 7 20.76 5.04 -4.30
CA SER A 7 21.10 6.16 -5.19
C SER A 7 19.88 6.67 -5.96
N VAL A 8 19.04 5.76 -6.47
CA VAL A 8 17.78 6.10 -7.15
C VAL A 8 16.83 6.86 -6.22
N PHE A 9 16.62 6.37 -5.00
CA PHE A 9 15.73 7.03 -4.03
C PHE A 9 16.25 8.41 -3.60
N ASN A 10 17.57 8.57 -3.47
CA ASN A 10 18.19 9.84 -3.12
C ASN A 10 18.09 10.90 -4.23
N ARG A 11 18.06 10.49 -5.50
CA ARG A 11 17.88 11.41 -6.64
C ARG A 11 16.44 11.86 -6.88
N LEU A 12 15.47 11.26 -6.18
CA LEU A 12 14.08 11.69 -6.23
C LEU A 12 13.87 13.00 -5.46
N SER A 13 12.99 13.86 -5.99
CA SER A 13 12.48 15.03 -5.28
C SER A 13 11.72 14.63 -4.01
N ARG A 14 11.54 15.56 -3.06
CA ARG A 14 10.75 15.32 -1.83
C ARG A 14 9.36 14.77 -2.16
N TYR A 15 8.69 15.37 -3.13
CA TYR A 15 7.37 14.91 -3.60
C TYR A 15 7.40 13.49 -4.15
N GLY A 16 8.41 13.14 -4.97
CA GLY A 16 8.57 11.78 -5.49
C GLY A 16 8.79 10.75 -4.38
N ARG A 17 9.60 11.09 -3.37
CA ARG A 17 9.79 10.22 -2.20
C ARG A 17 8.48 10.02 -1.42
N TYR A 18 7.71 11.08 -1.19
CA TYR A 18 6.40 10.98 -0.52
C TYR A 18 5.40 10.15 -1.33
N ALA A 19 5.38 10.29 -2.66
CA ALA A 19 4.51 9.49 -3.52
C ALA A 19 4.82 7.99 -3.42
N LEU A 20 6.10 7.60 -3.50
CA LEU A 20 6.52 6.20 -3.34
C LEU A 20 6.20 5.66 -1.94
N LYS A 21 6.41 6.47 -0.90
CA LYS A 21 6.06 6.15 0.48
C LYS A 21 4.56 5.92 0.64
N GLY A 22 3.73 6.78 0.03
CA GLY A 22 2.27 6.65 0.05
C GLY A 22 1.80 5.37 -0.66
N ALA A 23 2.31 5.09 -1.86
CA ALA A 23 2.00 3.86 -2.59
C ALA A 23 2.40 2.60 -1.79
N ALA A 24 3.62 2.59 -1.24
CA ALA A 24 4.10 1.49 -0.40
C ALA A 24 3.23 1.27 0.84
N THR A 25 2.75 2.37 1.46
CA THR A 25 1.85 2.31 2.62
C THR A 25 0.51 1.69 2.24
N ALA A 26 -0.10 2.14 1.14
CA ALA A 26 -1.36 1.60 0.66
C ALA A 26 -1.26 0.11 0.30
N GLU A 27 -0.17 -0.29 -0.37
CA GLU A 27 0.12 -1.69 -0.66
C GLU A 27 0.36 -2.51 0.61
N ALA A 28 1.10 -1.99 1.59
CA ALA A 28 1.33 -2.68 2.87
C ALA A 28 0.03 -2.88 3.66
N ILE A 29 -0.84 -1.87 3.68
CA ILE A 29 -2.13 -1.97 4.37
C ILE A 29 -3.03 -3.01 3.69
N THR A 30 -3.08 -3.03 2.36
CA THR A 30 -3.91 -3.99 1.62
C THR A 30 -3.36 -5.42 1.71
N ASP A 31 -2.05 -5.62 1.69
CA ASP A 31 -1.38 -6.90 1.94
C ASP A 31 -1.61 -7.40 3.38
N PHE A 32 -1.55 -6.50 4.37
CA PHE A 32 -1.90 -6.84 5.75
C PHE A 32 -3.34 -7.34 5.86
N ILE A 33 -4.29 -6.66 5.24
CA ILE A 33 -5.71 -7.05 5.27
C ILE A 33 -5.91 -8.42 4.60
N GLU A 34 -5.24 -8.69 3.49
CA GLU A 34 -5.27 -10.01 2.85
C GLU A 34 -4.79 -11.11 3.81
N LYS A 35 -3.64 -10.90 4.46
CA LYS A 35 -3.04 -11.84 5.41
C LYS A 35 -3.91 -12.03 6.66
N ASP A 36 -4.38 -10.95 7.29
CA ASP A 36 -5.23 -11.03 8.49
C ASP A 36 -6.58 -11.65 8.14
N THR A 37 -7.14 -11.42 6.95
CA THR A 37 -8.39 -12.07 6.51
C THR A 37 -8.22 -13.57 6.29
N LYS A 38 -7.06 -14.01 5.79
CA LYS A 38 -6.77 -15.44 5.64
C LYS A 38 -6.75 -16.16 6.99
N GLU A 39 -6.22 -15.54 8.04
CA GLU A 39 -6.14 -16.09 9.40
C GLU A 39 -7.43 -15.88 10.21
N HIS A 40 -8.09 -14.74 10.01
CA HIS A 40 -9.28 -14.29 10.74
C HIS A 40 -10.39 -13.82 9.79
N PRO A 41 -11.06 -14.75 9.10
CA PRO A 41 -12.05 -14.43 8.06
C PRO A 41 -13.21 -13.57 8.53
N TRP A 42 -13.61 -13.70 9.81
CA TRP A 42 -14.70 -12.94 10.41
C TRP A 42 -14.40 -11.44 10.58
N ARG A 43 -13.13 -11.01 10.44
CA ARG A 43 -12.77 -9.59 10.48
C ARG A 43 -12.97 -8.89 9.14
N PHE A 44 -13.14 -9.65 8.05
CA PHE A 44 -13.29 -9.11 6.71
C PHE A 44 -14.40 -8.06 6.55
N PRO A 45 -15.59 -8.19 7.16
CA PRO A 45 -16.62 -7.15 7.06
C PRO A 45 -16.16 -5.77 7.56
N PHE A 46 -15.29 -5.73 8.57
CA PHE A 46 -14.70 -4.47 9.08
C PHE A 46 -13.66 -3.90 8.12
N TYR A 47 -13.01 -4.74 7.32
CA TYR A 47 -12.06 -4.32 6.29
C TYR A 47 -12.71 -3.99 4.95
N ALA A 48 -13.88 -4.53 4.63
CA ALA A 48 -14.50 -4.41 3.31
C ALA A 48 -14.78 -2.94 2.93
N ALA A 49 -15.39 -2.17 3.84
CA ALA A 49 -15.63 -0.74 3.61
C ALA A 49 -14.31 0.04 3.44
N TYR A 50 -13.30 -0.34 4.21
CA TYR A 50 -11.98 0.29 4.18
C TYR A 50 -11.22 -0.01 2.86
N LEU A 51 -11.30 -1.25 2.38
CA LEU A 51 -10.74 -1.66 1.09
C LEU A 51 -11.43 -0.97 -0.09
N VAL A 52 -12.76 -0.77 -0.04
CA VAL A 52 -13.47 -0.01 -1.07
C VAL A 52 -12.92 1.41 -1.16
N VAL A 53 -12.74 2.11 -0.04
CA VAL A 53 -12.21 3.48 -0.06
C VAL A 53 -10.74 3.53 -0.51
N LEU A 54 -9.91 2.57 -0.09
CA LEU A 54 -8.50 2.53 -0.49
C LEU A 54 -8.27 2.15 -1.97
N THR A 55 -9.13 1.31 -2.53
CA THR A 55 -8.98 0.79 -3.90
C THR A 55 -9.80 1.56 -4.92
N THR A 56 -10.77 2.38 -4.50
CA THR A 56 -11.47 3.26 -5.42
C THR A 56 -10.50 4.33 -5.90
N PRO A 57 -10.30 4.50 -7.22
CA PRO A 57 -9.61 5.65 -7.77
C PRO A 57 -10.49 6.88 -7.55
N LEU A 58 -10.54 7.38 -6.31
CA LEU A 58 -11.28 8.59 -5.99
C LEU A 58 -10.64 9.75 -6.77
N PRO A 59 -11.45 10.63 -7.39
CA PRO A 59 -10.96 11.79 -8.13
C PRO A 59 -10.10 12.72 -7.24
N PHE A 60 -10.25 12.59 -5.93
CA PHE A 60 -9.39 13.20 -4.92
C PHE A 60 -8.26 12.23 -4.54
N LEU A 61 -7.08 12.39 -5.17
CA LEU A 61 -5.82 11.77 -4.74
C LEU A 61 -5.55 11.96 -3.22
N GLY A 62 -6.17 12.96 -2.60
CA GLY A 62 -6.12 13.20 -1.16
C GLY A 62 -6.84 12.15 -0.30
N ALA A 63 -8.00 11.62 -0.69
CA ALA A 63 -8.84 10.84 0.24
C ALA A 63 -8.22 9.49 0.63
N ALA A 64 -7.74 8.71 -0.35
CA ALA A 64 -7.06 7.45 -0.09
C ALA A 64 -5.72 7.66 0.65
N THR A 65 -5.01 8.75 0.32
CA THR A 65 -3.76 9.13 0.99
C THR A 65 -3.99 9.56 2.44
N ILE A 66 -5.05 10.34 2.70
CA ILE A 66 -5.49 10.76 4.04
C ILE A 66 -5.92 9.55 4.84
N LEU A 67 -6.68 8.63 4.25
CA LEU A 67 -7.12 7.42 4.92
C LEU A 67 -5.93 6.52 5.28
N ALA A 68 -4.99 6.30 4.35
CA ALA A 68 -3.77 5.57 4.62
C ALA A 68 -2.92 6.24 5.71
N ALA A 69 -2.78 7.56 5.67
CA ALA A 69 -2.06 8.33 6.68
C ALA A 69 -2.74 8.27 8.06
N ALA A 70 -4.08 8.36 8.10
CA ALA A 70 -4.86 8.20 9.31
C ALA A 70 -4.71 6.78 9.90
N THR A 71 -4.68 5.75 9.05
CA THR A 71 -4.45 4.37 9.49
C THR A 71 -3.04 4.14 10.01
N VAL A 72 -2.03 4.77 9.40
CA VAL A 72 -0.66 4.76 9.95
C VAL A 72 -0.61 5.47 11.30
N ALA A 73 -1.27 6.64 11.42
CA ALA A 73 -1.34 7.37 12.68
C ALA A 73 -2.03 6.53 13.77
N TRP A 74 -3.19 5.96 13.45
CA TRP A 74 -3.90 5.03 14.33
C TRP A 74 -3.01 3.86 14.76
N ALA A 75 -2.37 3.17 13.81
CA ALA A 75 -1.48 2.04 14.10
C ALA A 75 -0.27 2.43 14.96
N LYS A 76 0.17 3.70 14.89
CA LYS A 76 1.30 4.22 15.67
C LYS A 76 0.91 4.59 17.10
N PHE A 77 -0.28 5.15 17.31
CA PHE A 77 -0.71 5.67 18.61
C PHE A 77 -1.56 4.68 19.42
N GLU A 78 -2.20 3.71 18.78
CA GLU A 78 -3.05 2.72 19.42
C GLU A 78 -2.24 1.54 19.99
N VAL A 79 -2.57 1.06 21.19
CA VAL A 79 -1.83 -0.01 21.89
C VAL A 79 -2.39 -1.42 21.59
N GLY A 80 -3.51 -1.50 20.85
CA GLY A 80 -4.20 -2.75 20.55
C GLY A 80 -3.35 -3.77 19.76
N PRO A 81 -3.61 -5.09 19.90
CA PRO A 81 -2.86 -6.13 19.20
C PRO A 81 -2.88 -5.98 17.67
N LEU A 82 -4.02 -5.56 17.11
CA LEU A 82 -4.17 -5.33 15.67
C LEU A 82 -3.31 -4.16 15.19
N ALA A 83 -3.36 -3.03 15.91
CA ALA A 83 -2.56 -1.85 15.61
C ALA A 83 -1.05 -2.14 15.65
N LYS A 84 -0.59 -2.91 16.65
CA LYS A 84 0.82 -3.33 16.75
C LYS A 84 1.27 -4.19 15.56
N ARG A 85 0.46 -5.16 15.13
CA ARG A 85 0.78 -5.99 13.96
C ARG A 85 0.82 -5.16 12.69
N LEU A 86 -0.16 -4.28 12.50
CA LEU A 86 -0.20 -3.39 11.34
C LEU A 86 1.00 -2.43 11.30
N ASN A 87 1.36 -1.80 12.43
CA ASN A 87 2.51 -0.92 12.52
C ASN A 87 3.84 -1.65 12.22
N THR A 88 3.99 -2.88 12.73
CA THR A 88 5.17 -3.71 12.46
C THR A 88 5.25 -4.05 10.97
N HIS A 89 4.14 -4.50 10.38
CA HIS A 89 4.07 -4.83 8.96
C HIS A 89 4.33 -3.63 8.04
N ILE A 90 3.82 -2.44 8.40
CA ILE A 90 4.08 -1.20 7.67
C ILE A 90 5.57 -0.84 7.76
N LYS A 91 6.20 -0.93 8.93
CA LYS A 91 7.64 -0.64 9.10
C LYS A 91 8.52 -1.58 8.28
N GLU A 92 8.22 -2.88 8.26
CA GLU A 92 8.95 -3.87 7.46
C GLU A 92 8.80 -3.60 5.97
N SER A 93 7.62 -3.17 5.54
CA SER A 93 7.35 -2.77 4.16
C SER A 93 8.05 -1.47 3.75
N PHE A 94 8.60 -0.73 4.73
CA PHE A 94 9.22 0.59 4.56
C PHE A 94 10.75 0.54 4.48
N ASN A 95 11.28 -0.31 3.61
CA ASN A 95 12.70 -0.24 3.27
C ASN A 95 12.93 0.82 2.17
N GLU A 96 13.26 2.05 2.56
CA GLU A 96 13.44 3.19 1.64
C GLU A 96 14.39 2.90 0.49
N ALA A 97 15.47 2.16 0.76
CA ALA A 97 16.41 1.75 -0.27
C ALA A 97 15.75 0.78 -1.26
N ALA A 98 14.90 -0.14 -0.80
CA ALA A 98 14.19 -1.07 -1.69
C ALA A 98 13.07 -0.40 -2.51
N LEU A 99 12.46 0.68 -2.00
CA LEU A 99 11.34 1.38 -2.68
C LEU A 99 11.73 1.91 -4.06
N GLY A 100 12.95 2.47 -4.19
CA GLY A 100 13.45 2.96 -5.48
C GLY A 100 13.56 1.87 -6.55
N CYS A 101 13.82 0.62 -6.14
CA CYS A 101 13.86 -0.53 -7.04
C CYS A 101 12.49 -1.14 -7.27
N ARG A 102 11.64 -1.25 -6.22
CA ARG A 102 10.27 -1.77 -6.32
C ARG A 102 9.43 -0.99 -7.32
N TYR A 103 9.59 0.33 -7.36
CA TYR A 103 8.81 1.23 -8.22
C TYR A 103 9.61 1.79 -9.40
N LYS A 104 10.74 1.16 -9.77
CA LYS A 104 11.66 1.67 -10.80
C LYS A 104 10.94 2.00 -12.12
N ASP A 105 9.99 1.18 -12.54
CA ASP A 105 9.26 1.36 -13.80
C ASP A 105 8.36 2.61 -13.81
N HIS A 106 8.09 3.18 -12.63
CA HIS A 106 7.34 4.41 -12.43
C HIS A 106 8.22 5.63 -12.21
N ILE A 107 9.55 5.47 -12.24
CA ILE A 107 10.54 6.53 -12.06
C ILE A 107 11.16 6.84 -13.42
N ILE A 108 11.22 8.13 -13.77
CA ILE A 108 11.86 8.64 -14.99
C ILE A 108 12.85 9.75 -14.65
N GLU A 109 13.75 10.06 -15.58
CA GLU A 109 14.57 11.26 -15.51
C GLU A 109 13.70 12.52 -15.66
N ASP A 110 14.02 13.57 -14.91
CA ASP A 110 13.35 14.86 -15.05
C ASP A 110 13.68 15.45 -16.43
N PRO A 111 12.67 15.80 -17.25
CA PRO A 111 12.92 16.39 -18.57
C PRO A 111 13.69 17.71 -18.49
N ASN A 112 13.64 18.42 -17.34
CA ASN A 112 14.32 19.69 -17.13
C ASN A 112 15.65 19.55 -16.37
N ASN A 113 15.94 18.39 -15.76
CA ASN A 113 17.19 18.17 -15.02
C ASN A 113 17.58 16.68 -14.98
N LYS A 114 18.55 16.29 -15.83
CA LYS A 114 19.04 14.90 -15.93
C LYS A 114 19.65 14.33 -14.64
N GLU A 115 20.03 15.17 -13.67
CA GLU A 115 20.51 14.71 -12.37
C GLU A 115 19.38 14.27 -11.44
N ARG A 116 18.14 14.70 -11.70
CA ARG A 116 16.95 14.43 -10.88
C ARG A 116 16.07 13.35 -11.49
N LEU A 117 15.39 12.62 -10.60
CA LEU A 117 14.39 11.63 -10.97
C LEU A 117 13.00 12.09 -10.52
N VAL A 118 11.99 11.79 -11.33
CA VAL A 118 10.58 12.13 -11.12
C VAL A 118 9.74 10.87 -11.19
N VAL A 119 8.71 10.80 -10.35
CA VAL A 119 7.74 9.70 -10.34
C VAL A 119 6.59 10.04 -11.25
N LYS A 120 6.16 9.11 -12.11
CA LYS A 120 4.94 9.23 -12.93
C LYS A 120 3.71 9.03 -12.05
N PRO A 121 2.96 10.08 -11.67
CA PRO A 121 1.91 9.98 -10.66
C PRO A 121 0.77 9.07 -11.10
N LEU A 122 0.31 9.17 -12.35
CA LEU A 122 -0.76 8.34 -12.89
C LEU A 122 -0.36 6.87 -12.97
N SER A 123 0.88 6.59 -13.37
CA SER A 123 1.40 5.23 -13.50
C SER A 123 1.54 4.55 -12.13
N LEU A 124 2.07 5.28 -11.14
CA LEU A 124 2.17 4.80 -9.77
C LEU A 124 0.77 4.60 -9.15
N ALA A 125 -0.14 5.56 -9.34
CA ALA A 125 -1.51 5.45 -8.83
C ALA A 125 -2.21 4.22 -9.41
N TRP A 126 -2.14 4.03 -10.73
CA TRP A 126 -2.72 2.86 -11.38
C TRP A 126 -2.13 1.53 -10.89
N HIS A 127 -0.81 1.47 -10.70
CA HIS A 127 -0.15 0.30 -10.13
C HIS A 127 -0.68 0.00 -8.72
N THR A 128 -0.69 1.01 -7.86
CA THR A 128 -1.15 0.91 -6.46
C THR A 128 -2.61 0.46 -6.40
N THR A 129 -3.48 1.06 -7.23
CA THR A 129 -4.90 0.67 -7.33
C THR A 129 -5.06 -0.77 -7.79
N LYS A 130 -4.33 -1.20 -8.83
CA LYS A 130 -4.39 -2.57 -9.34
C LYS A 130 -3.93 -3.59 -8.30
N GLN A 131 -2.84 -3.29 -7.59
CA GLN A 131 -2.31 -4.14 -6.53
C GLN A 131 -3.25 -4.20 -5.32
N GLY A 132 -3.82 -3.06 -4.92
CA GLY A 132 -4.85 -2.99 -3.89
C GLY A 132 -6.09 -3.79 -4.26
N ALA A 133 -6.61 -3.63 -5.49
CA ALA A 133 -7.77 -4.37 -5.98
C ALA A 133 -7.54 -5.88 -6.00
N LYS A 134 -6.35 -6.34 -6.40
CA LYS A 134 -5.96 -7.75 -6.35
C LYS A 134 -5.97 -8.29 -4.92
N SER A 135 -5.42 -7.54 -3.98
CA SER A 135 -5.37 -7.93 -2.56
C SER A 135 -6.78 -7.96 -1.95
N SER A 136 -7.61 -6.97 -2.25
CA SER A 136 -9.03 -6.92 -1.85
C SER A 136 -9.84 -8.10 -2.38
N TYR A 137 -9.63 -8.47 -3.65
CA TYR A 137 -10.30 -9.61 -4.27
C TYR A 137 -9.87 -10.92 -3.57
N THR A 138 -8.57 -11.07 -3.29
CA THR A 138 -8.03 -12.25 -2.62
C THR A 138 -8.52 -12.35 -1.17
N ALA A 139 -8.57 -11.24 -0.43
CA ALA A 139 -9.17 -11.16 0.89
C ALA A 139 -10.65 -11.57 0.88
N SER A 140 -11.44 -11.04 -0.07
CA SER A 140 -12.84 -11.40 -0.26
C SER A 140 -13.02 -12.90 -0.49
N LYS A 141 -12.15 -13.50 -1.31
CA LYS A 141 -12.17 -14.93 -1.60
C LYS A 141 -11.88 -15.76 -0.34
N HIS A 142 -10.91 -15.36 0.48
CA HIS A 142 -10.62 -16.01 1.75
C HIS A 142 -11.82 -15.95 2.70
N ALA A 143 -12.43 -14.77 2.85
CA ALA A 143 -13.61 -14.58 3.70
C ALA A 143 -14.80 -15.43 3.24
N PHE A 144 -15.10 -15.41 1.94
CA PHE A 144 -16.22 -16.18 1.38
C PHE A 144 -16.00 -17.69 1.47
N SER A 145 -14.76 -18.16 1.25
CA SER A 145 -14.42 -19.57 1.41
C SER A 145 -14.62 -20.04 2.86
N ALA A 146 -14.24 -19.22 3.84
CA ALA A 146 -14.44 -19.54 5.25
C ALA A 146 -15.93 -19.56 5.63
N LEU A 147 -16.70 -18.59 5.14
CA LEU A 147 -18.14 -18.54 5.35
C LEU A 147 -18.85 -19.76 4.75
N LYS A 148 -18.49 -20.15 3.52
CA LYS A 148 -19.01 -21.36 2.86
C LYS A 148 -18.73 -22.61 3.70
N ASN A 149 -17.54 -22.74 4.26
CA ASN A 149 -17.16 -23.87 5.11
C ASN A 149 -17.86 -23.88 6.47
N LEU A 150 -18.32 -22.72 6.96
CA LEU A 150 -19.12 -22.60 8.18
C LEU A 150 -20.59 -22.96 7.96
N ILE A 151 -21.16 -22.63 6.79
CA ILE A 151 -22.57 -22.89 6.45
C ILE A 151 -22.80 -24.34 5.99
N LEU A 152 -21.81 -24.95 5.34
CA LEU A 152 -21.87 -26.34 4.84
C LEU A 152 -21.42 -27.38 5.89
N LYS A 153 -21.22 -26.96 7.14
CA LYS A 153 -20.97 -27.81 8.30
C LYS A 153 -22.23 -27.91 9.14
#